data_AF-A0A967FJC1-F1
#
_entry.id   AF-A0A967FJC1-F1
#
_cell.length_a   1.000
_cell.length_b   1.000
_cell.length_c   1.000
_cell.angle_alpha   90.00
_cell.angle_beta   90.00
_cell.angle_gamma   90.00
#
_symmetry.space_group_name_H-M   'P 1'
#
loop_
_entity.id
_entity.type
_entity.pdbx_description
1 polymer ?
#
loop_
_entity_poly.entity_id
_entity_poly.type
_entity_poly.pdbx_seq_one_letter_code
_entity_poly.pdbx_strand_id
1 'polypeptide(L)' 'KTAPDELILDFDSTDDAVHGGQVGSFFHGYYDHYCFLPLYVFCGTKLLVAYLRPSNIDNAKHAWAILSLLVKRLRQQWP' A
#
# COMPACT_ATOMS: atom_id res chain seq x y z
N LYS A 1 -10.02 -23.72 -9.48
CA LYS A 1 -9.65 -22.55 -10.31
C LYS A 1 -8.24 -22.78 -10.80
N THR A 2 -7.98 -22.65 -12.10
CA THR A 2 -6.64 -22.76 -12.67
C THR A 2 -5.76 -21.60 -12.18
N ALA A 3 -4.48 -21.86 -11.98
CA ALA A 3 -3.51 -20.82 -11.67
C ALA A 3 -3.34 -19.88 -12.88
N PRO A 4 -3.23 -18.56 -12.68
CA PRO A 4 -2.88 -17.65 -13.76
C PRO A 4 -1.40 -17.80 -14.13
N ASP A 5 -1.06 -17.50 -15.39
CA ASP A 5 0.34 -17.52 -15.85
C ASP A 5 1.16 -16.37 -15.24
N GLU A 6 0.51 -15.23 -14.96
CA GLU A 6 1.13 -14.05 -14.36
C GLU A 6 0.17 -13.31 -13.42
N LEU A 7 0.73 -12.72 -12.36
CA LEU A 7 0.06 -11.74 -11.51
C LEU A 7 0.97 -10.53 -11.35
N ILE A 8 0.49 -9.37 -11.78
CA ILE A 8 1.16 -8.09 -11.58
C ILE A 8 0.57 -7.43 -10.34
N LEU A 9 1.43 -7.16 -9.35
CA LEU A 9 1.08 -6.42 -8.15
C LEU A 9 1.72 -5.04 -8.22
N ASP A 10 0.88 -4.01 -8.29
CA ASP A 10 1.32 -2.62 -8.34
C ASP A 10 1.29 -2.04 -6.93
N PHE A 11 2.44 -1.58 -6.44
CA PHE A 11 2.62 -1.02 -5.12
C PHE A 11 2.75 0.49 -5.25
N ASP A 12 1.77 1.21 -4.75
CA ASP A 12 1.68 2.65 -4.92
C ASP A 12 1.54 3.37 -3.57
N SER A 13 2.35 4.40 -3.37
CA SER A 13 2.29 5.26 -2.19
C SER A 13 1.98 6.67 -2.63
N THR A 14 0.77 7.11 -2.31
CA THR A 14 0.27 8.45 -2.61
C THR A 14 -0.20 9.12 -1.32
N ASP A 15 -0.22 10.44 -1.31
CA ASP A 15 -0.76 11.24 -0.21
C ASP A 15 -2.26 11.00 0.01
N ASP A 16 -2.67 11.08 1.28
CA ASP A 16 -4.06 11.19 1.70
C ASP A 16 -4.19 12.34 2.70
N ALA A 17 -4.96 13.36 2.33
CA ALA A 17 -5.03 14.60 3.09
C ALA A 17 -5.62 14.39 4.49
N VAL A 18 -4.97 14.96 5.50
CA VAL A 18 -5.46 14.86 6.89
C VAL A 18 -6.66 15.76 7.09
N HIS A 19 -7.65 15.28 7.85
CA HIS A 19 -8.80 16.06 8.28
C HIS A 19 -8.72 16.38 9.78
N GLY A 20 -8.40 17.63 10.12
CA GLY A 20 -8.25 18.07 11.52
C GLY A 20 -6.92 17.62 12.14
N GLY A 21 -6.94 17.20 13.41
CA GLY A 21 -5.75 16.81 14.18
C GLY A 21 -5.59 15.30 14.35
N GLN A 22 -5.74 14.53 13.28
CA GLN A 22 -5.69 13.06 13.36
C GLN A 22 -4.31 12.57 13.84
N VAL A 23 -4.31 11.59 14.75
CA VAL A 23 -3.07 11.00 15.26
C VAL A 23 -2.27 10.38 14.11
N GLY A 24 -0.97 10.68 14.06
CA GLY A 24 -0.08 10.21 12.99
C GLY A 24 -0.02 11.11 11.76
N SER A 25 -0.75 12.23 11.75
CA SER A 25 -0.61 13.27 10.73
C SER A 25 0.81 13.84 10.71
N PHE A 26 1.35 14.09 9.53
CA PHE A 26 2.64 14.76 9.39
C PHE A 26 2.68 15.64 8.13
N PHE A 27 3.44 16.74 8.19
CA PHE A 27 3.62 17.64 7.05
C PHE A 27 4.63 17.05 6.07
N HIS A 28 4.19 16.79 4.84
CA HIS A 28 5.04 16.16 3.84
C HIS A 28 5.52 17.16 2.79
N GLY A 29 6.82 17.50 2.80
CA GLY A 29 7.35 18.59 1.96
C GLY A 29 7.23 18.38 0.44
N TYR A 30 7.15 17.14 -0.05
CA TYR A 30 6.89 16.88 -1.48
C TYR A 30 5.42 17.15 -1.87
N TYR A 31 4.47 16.87 -0.97
CA TYR A 31 3.04 17.05 -1.23
C TYR A 31 2.52 18.42 -0.73
N ASP A 32 3.34 19.14 0.04
CA ASP A 32 3.08 20.48 0.59
C ASP A 32 1.79 20.60 1.42
N HIS A 33 1.45 19.54 2.16
CA HIS A 33 0.36 19.58 3.14
C HIS A 33 0.54 18.50 4.21
N TYR A 34 -0.35 18.51 5.22
CA TYR A 34 -0.44 17.45 6.21
C TYR A 34 -1.20 16.27 5.63
N CYS A 35 -0.52 15.13 5.51
CA CYS A 35 -1.09 13.94 4.92
C CYS A 35 -0.67 12.66 5.65
N PHE A 36 -1.36 11.59 5.34
CA PHE A 36 -0.87 10.23 5.45
C PHE A 36 -0.22 9.80 4.14
N LEU A 37 0.51 8.69 4.18
CA LEU A 37 1.11 8.07 3.00
C LEU A 37 0.67 6.60 2.91
N PRO A 38 -0.61 6.32 2.61
CA PRO A 38 -1.09 4.95 2.44
C PRO A 38 -0.25 4.19 1.41
N LEU A 39 -0.05 2.90 1.65
CA LEU A 39 0.45 1.96 0.64
C LEU A 39 -0.74 1.19 0.08
N TYR A 40 -1.05 1.44 -1.18
CA TYR A 40 -2.02 0.68 -1.94
C TYR A 40 -1.33 -0.44 -2.71
N VAL A 41 -1.99 -1.60 -2.79
CA VAL A 41 -1.56 -2.69 -3.67
C VAL A 41 -2.69 -3.10 -4.59
N PHE A 42 -2.48 -2.98 -5.89
CA PHE A 42 -3.45 -3.35 -6.91
C PHE A 42 -3.03 -4.60 -7.68
N CYS A 43 -4.02 -5.32 -8.18
CA CYS A 43 -3.86 -6.36 -9.20
C CYS A 43 -4.79 -6.03 -10.36
N GLY A 44 -4.28 -5.30 -11.36
CA GLY A 44 -5.11 -4.62 -12.36
C GLY A 44 -6.04 -3.61 -11.68
N THR A 45 -7.34 -3.68 -11.96
CA THR A 45 -8.35 -2.77 -11.35
C THR A 45 -8.78 -3.17 -9.93
N LYS A 46 -8.22 -4.24 -9.37
CA LYS A 46 -8.62 -4.76 -8.05
C LYS A 46 -7.69 -4.25 -6.96
N LEU A 47 -8.22 -3.47 -6.03
CA LEU A 47 -7.52 -3.09 -4.80
C LEU A 47 -7.43 -4.30 -3.86
N LEU A 48 -6.20 -4.73 -3.53
CA LEU A 48 -5.94 -5.85 -2.63
C LEU A 48 -5.55 -5.39 -1.22
N VAL A 49 -4.87 -4.26 -1.12
CA VAL A 49 -4.39 -3.71 0.16
C VAL A 49 -4.58 -2.21 0.18
N ALA A 50 -5.13 -1.68 1.27
CA ALA A 50 -5.12 -0.27 1.62
C ALA A 50 -4.55 -0.16 3.04
N TYR A 51 -3.27 0.23 3.13
CA TYR A 51 -2.56 0.27 4.40
C TYR A 51 -2.17 1.71 4.73
N LEU A 52 -2.94 2.35 5.62
CA LEU A 52 -2.69 3.71 6.07
C LEU A 52 -1.42 3.80 6.92
N ARG A 53 -0.57 4.78 6.63
CA ARG A 53 0.69 5.02 7.34
C ARG A 53 0.91 6.52 7.55
N PRO A 54 1.63 6.94 8.60
CA PRO A 54 2.15 8.30 8.69
C PRO A 54 2.98 8.65 7.45
N SER A 55 3.01 9.91 7.06
CA SER A 55 3.79 10.36 5.89
C SER A 55 5.27 10.60 6.18
N ASN A 56 5.72 10.57 7.44
CA ASN A 56 7.13 10.80 7.82
C ASN A 56 8.05 9.58 7.65
N ILE A 57 7.79 8.75 6.65
CA ILE A 57 8.48 7.47 6.41
C ILE A 57 8.87 7.34 4.94
N ASP A 58 9.79 6.42 4.67
CA ASP A 58 10.10 6.00 3.31
C ASP A 58 8.87 5.42 2.59
N ASN A 59 8.66 5.80 1.32
CA ASN A 59 7.52 5.37 0.51
C ASN A 59 7.39 3.84 0.43
N ALA A 60 8.51 3.11 0.36
CA ALA A 60 8.54 1.65 0.25
C ALA A 60 8.42 0.94 1.61
N LYS A 61 8.31 1.66 2.74
CA LYS A 61 8.23 1.04 4.06
C LYS A 61 7.07 0.04 4.16
N HIS A 62 7.38 -1.19 4.55
CA HIS A 62 6.45 -2.33 4.63
C HIS A 62 6.02 -2.96 3.30
N ALA A 63 6.49 -2.51 2.13
CA ALA A 63 6.17 -3.12 0.84
C ALA A 63 6.53 -4.62 0.80
N TRP A 64 7.74 -4.98 1.24
CA TRP A 64 8.19 -6.38 1.28
C TRP A 64 7.32 -7.25 2.22
N ALA A 65 6.92 -6.72 3.37
CA ALA A 65 6.10 -7.45 4.34
C ALA A 65 4.71 -7.75 3.73
N ILE A 66 4.10 -6.76 3.08
CA ILE A 66 2.82 -6.93 2.38
C ILE A 66 2.95 -7.89 1.21
N LEU A 67 4.00 -7.79 0.40
CA LEU A 67 4.27 -8.72 -0.69
C LEU A 67 4.39 -10.17 -0.17
N SER A 68 5.12 -10.36 0.94
CA SER A 68 5.26 -11.69 1.57
C SER A 68 3.91 -12.26 2.00
N LEU A 69 3.04 -11.46 2.61
CA LEU A 69 1.70 -11.88 3.02
C LEU A 69 0.83 -12.25 1.82
N LEU A 70 0.83 -11.43 0.77
CA LEU A 70 0.06 -11.68 -0.45
C LEU A 70 0.55 -12.96 -1.14
N VAL A 71 1.85 -13.09 -1.40
CA VAL A 71 2.41 -14.27 -2.07
C VAL A 71 2.12 -15.56 -1.29
N LYS A 72 2.28 -15.55 0.04
CA LYS A 72 1.93 -16.71 0.89
C LYS A 72 0.46 -17.10 0.72
N ARG A 73 -0.45 -16.12 0.72
CA ARG A 73 -1.89 -16.37 0.59
C ARG A 73 -2.30 -16.82 -0.81
N LEU A 74 -1.64 -16.28 -1.85
CA LEU A 74 -1.88 -16.66 -3.25
C LEU A 74 -1.41 -18.10 -3.52
N ARG A 75 -0.23 -18.49 -3.02
CA ARG A 75 0.31 -19.85 -3.16
C ARG A 75 -0.52 -20.92 -2.45
N GLN A 76 -1.25 -20.57 -1.39
CA GLN A 76 -2.22 -21.49 -0.78
C GLN A 76 -3.41 -21.80 -1.71
N GLN A 77 -3.76 -20.87 -2.60
CA GLN A 77 -4.85 -21.02 -3.55
C GLN A 77 -4.40 -21.62 -4.89
N TRP A 78 -3.15 -21.32 -5.27
CA TRP A 78 -2.47 -21.75 -6.49
C TRP A 78 -1.07 -22.25 -6.13
N PRO A 79 -0.93 -23.54 -5.73
CA PRO A 79 0.35 -24.13 -5.37
C PRO A 79 1.37 -24.10 -6.49
#